data_AF-A0A6P2W502-F1
#
_entry.id   AF-A0A6P2W502-F1
#
_cell.length_a   1.000
_cell.length_b   1.000
_cell.length_c   1.000
_cell.angle_alpha   90.00
_cell.angle_beta   90.00
_cell.angle_gamma   90.00
#
_symmetry.space_group_name_H-M   'P 1'
#
loop_
_entity.id
_entity.type
_entity.pdbx_description
1 polymer ?
#
loop_
_entity_poly.entity_id
_entity_poly.type
_entity_poly.pdbx_seq_one_letter_code
_entity_poly.pdbx_strand_id
1 'polypeptide(L)'
;MIDDQEIDMFKAAISLDKDHQFILPLRKQLWLSFGKVEMDDPVKSKMNWAHTRRTRLALSTCGKVIPIWRQYFPASDIAESATGAAQAYLNDQCGFETACDELDILLGGLDNARDLDEQQSRALMAGYACCGALFIAISDADCDAPDELDEDLDCWDYSMYAAAAYAGGFPGSGVRESARMKEFWFWYLEEALAIARIPV
;
A
#
# COMPACT_ATOMS: atom_id res chain seq x y z
N MET A 1 -2.06 -18.90 -8.36
CA MET A 1 -0.86 -18.05 -8.53
C MET A 1 -1.23 -17.11 -9.62
N ILE A 2 -1.10 -15.81 -9.37
CA ILE A 2 -1.58 -14.79 -10.30
C ILE A 2 -1.08 -14.99 -11.73
N ASP A 3 -2.01 -14.91 -12.68
CA ASP A 3 -1.76 -15.02 -14.11
C ASP A 3 -2.41 -13.87 -14.90
N ASP A 4 -2.16 -13.83 -16.21
CA ASP A 4 -2.68 -12.79 -17.09
C ASP A 4 -4.23 -12.76 -17.11
N GLN A 5 -4.88 -13.92 -16.95
CA GLN A 5 -6.35 -14.01 -16.96
C GLN A 5 -6.94 -13.38 -15.68
N GLU A 6 -6.35 -13.64 -14.51
CA GLU A 6 -6.76 -13.00 -13.26
C GLU A 6 -6.53 -11.47 -13.32
N ILE A 7 -5.42 -11.02 -13.90
CA ILE A 7 -5.14 -9.60 -14.10
C ILE A 7 -6.18 -8.93 -15.01
N ASP A 8 -6.52 -9.54 -16.13
CA ASP A 8 -7.52 -9.02 -17.06
C ASP A 8 -8.91 -8.95 -16.42
N MET A 9 -9.26 -9.92 -15.57
CA MET A 9 -10.49 -9.88 -14.77
C MET A 9 -10.50 -8.68 -13.83
N PHE A 10 -9.41 -8.41 -13.09
CA PHE A 10 -9.34 -7.25 -12.20
C PHE A 10 -9.41 -5.92 -12.96
N LYS A 11 -8.71 -5.79 -14.10
CA LYS A 11 -8.79 -4.60 -14.96
C LYS A 11 -10.20 -4.36 -15.51
N ALA A 12 -10.91 -5.43 -15.87
CA ALA A 12 -12.30 -5.35 -16.30
C ALA A 12 -13.20 -4.86 -15.17
N ALA A 13 -13.04 -5.40 -13.95
CA ALA A 13 -13.80 -4.94 -12.78
C ALA A 13 -13.57 -3.45 -12.49
N ILE A 14 -12.30 -3.01 -12.48
CA ILE A 14 -11.93 -1.58 -12.33
C ILE A 14 -12.58 -0.74 -13.44
N SER A 15 -12.61 -1.22 -14.68
CA SER A 15 -13.19 -0.47 -15.81
C SER A 15 -14.72 -0.37 -15.78
N LEU A 16 -15.39 -1.30 -15.10
CA LEU A 16 -16.84 -1.29 -14.92
C LEU A 16 -17.26 -0.43 -13.73
N ASP A 17 -16.37 -0.24 -12.75
CA ASP A 17 -16.61 0.67 -11.64
C ASP A 17 -16.64 2.12 -12.12
N LYS A 18 -17.68 2.87 -11.70
CA LYS A 18 -17.90 4.27 -12.11
C LYS A 18 -16.75 5.21 -11.72
N ASP A 19 -16.01 4.82 -10.69
CA ASP A 19 -14.97 5.60 -10.04
C ASP A 19 -13.58 5.02 -10.33
N HIS A 20 -13.51 3.99 -11.17
CA HIS A 20 -12.33 3.19 -11.46
C HIS A 20 -11.60 2.72 -10.20
N GLN A 21 -12.35 2.32 -9.17
CA GLN A 21 -11.78 1.78 -7.94
C GLN A 21 -11.43 0.31 -8.10
N PHE A 22 -10.35 -0.08 -7.44
CA PHE A 22 -10.03 -1.48 -7.19
C PHE A 22 -10.40 -1.81 -5.75
N ILE A 23 -11.67 -2.12 -5.50
CA ILE A 23 -12.24 -2.25 -4.14
C ILE A 23 -11.51 -3.28 -3.27
N LEU A 24 -11.51 -3.06 -1.95
CA LEU A 24 -10.79 -3.88 -0.96
C LEU A 24 -10.97 -5.40 -1.13
N PRO A 25 -12.19 -5.96 -1.34
CA PRO A 25 -12.34 -7.41 -1.54
C PRO A 25 -11.53 -7.96 -2.72
N LEU A 26 -11.41 -7.20 -3.81
CA LEU A 26 -10.61 -7.62 -4.96
C LEU A 26 -9.10 -7.45 -4.69
N ARG A 27 -8.70 -6.46 -3.89
CA ARG A 27 -7.30 -6.32 -3.42
C ARG A 27 -6.90 -7.48 -2.53
N LYS A 28 -7.76 -7.91 -1.61
CA LYS A 28 -7.56 -9.12 -0.79
C LYS A 28 -7.40 -10.37 -1.67
N GLN A 29 -8.24 -10.53 -2.70
CA GLN A 29 -8.08 -11.62 -3.68
C GLN A 29 -6.72 -11.57 -4.37
N LEU A 30 -6.27 -10.40 -4.80
CA LEU A 30 -4.92 -10.22 -5.36
C LEU A 30 -3.84 -10.64 -4.36
N TRP A 31 -3.90 -10.19 -3.12
CA TRP A 31 -2.89 -10.51 -2.11
C TRP A 31 -2.82 -12.00 -1.79
N LEU A 32 -3.98 -12.67 -1.72
CA LEU A 32 -4.09 -14.11 -1.50
C LEU A 32 -3.66 -14.93 -2.73
N SER A 33 -3.66 -14.34 -3.94
CA SER A 33 -3.14 -14.99 -5.14
C SER A 33 -1.61 -15.22 -5.07
N PHE A 34 -0.90 -14.45 -4.24
CA PHE A 34 0.50 -14.70 -3.89
C PHE A 34 0.68 -15.84 -2.90
N GLY A 35 -0.38 -16.38 -2.30
CA GLY A 35 -0.32 -17.41 -1.27
C GLY A 35 -1.01 -16.99 0.03
N LYS A 36 -1.22 -17.94 0.94
CA LYS A 36 -1.90 -17.67 2.22
C LYS A 36 -1.10 -16.68 3.07
N VAL A 37 -1.80 -15.88 3.87
CA VAL A 37 -1.20 -15.16 5.00
C VAL A 37 -0.91 -16.18 6.11
N GLU A 38 0.31 -16.17 6.62
CA GLU A 38 0.76 -17.01 7.73
C GLU A 38 1.40 -16.10 8.80
N MET A 39 1.14 -16.40 10.06
CA MET A 39 1.58 -15.59 11.20
C MET A 39 2.41 -16.46 12.16
N ASP A 40 3.50 -15.92 12.68
CA ASP A 40 4.29 -16.53 13.77
C ASP A 40 3.69 -16.16 15.15
N ASP A 41 3.02 -15.02 15.25
CA ASP A 41 2.35 -14.46 16.43
C ASP A 41 1.15 -13.60 15.96
N PRO A 42 0.12 -13.30 16.78
CA PRO A 42 -1.01 -12.43 16.38
C PRO A 42 -0.66 -11.14 15.64
N VAL A 43 0.51 -10.55 15.89
CA VAL A 43 0.97 -9.30 15.25
C VAL A 43 2.21 -9.46 14.40
N LYS A 44 2.77 -10.67 14.26
CA LYS A 44 4.00 -10.91 13.51
C LYS A 44 3.77 -11.90 12.39
N SER A 45 3.98 -11.43 11.17
CA SER A 45 3.93 -12.27 9.98
C SER A 45 5.04 -13.31 9.98
N LYS A 46 4.73 -14.47 9.42
CA LYS A 46 5.72 -15.49 9.09
C LYS A 46 6.35 -15.13 7.75
N MET A 47 7.66 -14.89 7.76
CA MET A 47 8.40 -14.59 6.53
C MET A 47 8.47 -15.83 5.62
N ASN A 48 7.63 -15.82 4.59
CA ASN A 48 7.63 -16.79 3.51
C ASN A 48 7.66 -16.06 2.15
N TRP A 49 7.69 -16.81 1.06
CA TRP A 49 7.75 -16.24 -0.29
C TRP A 49 6.49 -15.42 -0.64
N ALA A 50 5.32 -15.76 -0.09
CA ALA A 50 4.07 -15.05 -0.33
C ALA A 50 4.07 -13.67 0.36
N HIS A 51 4.44 -13.64 1.64
CA HIS A 51 4.66 -12.42 2.44
C HIS A 51 5.72 -11.52 1.79
N THR A 52 6.83 -12.10 1.34
CA THR A 52 7.90 -11.35 0.65
C THR A 52 7.38 -10.68 -0.62
N ARG A 53 6.54 -11.36 -1.41
CA ARG A 53 5.95 -10.80 -2.63
C ARG A 53 4.96 -9.66 -2.32
N ARG A 54 4.10 -9.82 -1.31
CA ARG A 54 3.19 -8.76 -0.87
C ARG A 54 3.96 -7.53 -0.36
N THR A 55 5.00 -7.73 0.43
CA THR A 55 5.83 -6.62 0.92
C THR A 55 6.58 -5.93 -0.23
N ARG A 56 7.08 -6.67 -1.22
CA ARG A 56 7.69 -6.07 -2.42
C ARG A 56 6.68 -5.25 -3.23
N LEU A 57 5.44 -5.70 -3.34
CA LEU A 57 4.38 -4.93 -4.01
C LEU A 57 4.10 -3.63 -3.25
N ALA A 58 4.07 -3.69 -1.92
CA ALA A 58 3.92 -2.49 -1.08
C ALA A 58 5.09 -1.51 -1.26
N LEU A 59 6.33 -1.99 -1.23
CA LEU A 59 7.53 -1.16 -1.47
C LEU A 59 7.53 -0.51 -2.87
N SER A 60 7.17 -1.26 -3.92
CA SER A 60 7.04 -0.70 -5.28
C SER A 60 5.94 0.37 -5.35
N THR A 61 4.83 0.13 -4.64
CA THR A 61 3.73 1.09 -4.47
C THR A 61 4.22 2.40 -3.85
N CYS A 62 5.03 2.34 -2.80
CA CYS A 62 5.67 3.53 -2.22
C CYS A 62 6.55 4.25 -3.23
N GLY A 63 7.37 3.50 -3.99
CA GLY A 63 8.24 4.07 -5.04
C GLY A 63 7.48 4.93 -6.05
N LYS A 64 6.23 4.56 -6.39
CA LYS A 64 5.39 5.34 -7.30
C LYS A 64 4.90 6.67 -6.72
N VAL A 65 4.75 6.78 -5.40
CA VAL A 65 4.16 7.96 -4.73
C VAL A 65 5.15 8.79 -3.92
N ILE A 66 6.34 8.29 -3.62
CA ILE A 66 7.44 9.06 -3.00
C ILE A 66 7.74 10.37 -3.75
N PRO A 67 7.72 10.45 -5.10
CA PRO A 67 7.89 11.73 -5.79
C PRO A 67 6.84 12.80 -5.39
N ILE A 68 5.61 12.37 -5.10
CA ILE A 68 4.54 13.25 -4.61
C ILE A 68 4.88 13.72 -3.20
N TRP A 69 5.27 12.80 -2.31
CA TRP A 69 5.73 13.15 -0.96
C TRP A 69 6.83 14.22 -0.99
N ARG A 70 7.91 13.97 -1.74
CA ARG A 70 9.06 14.88 -1.84
C ARG A 70 8.72 16.27 -2.35
N GLN A 71 7.72 16.37 -3.22
CA GLN A 71 7.28 17.67 -3.74
C GLN A 71 6.72 18.57 -2.64
N TYR A 72 6.02 17.99 -1.66
CA TYR A 72 5.27 18.75 -0.63
C TYR A 72 5.93 18.71 0.75
N PHE A 73 6.75 17.69 1.04
CA PHE A 73 7.47 17.50 2.29
C PHE A 73 8.98 17.27 2.07
N PRO A 74 9.69 18.16 1.35
CA PRO A 74 11.09 17.94 0.96
C PRO A 74 12.09 17.85 2.13
N ALA A 75 11.69 18.33 3.32
CA ALA A 75 12.51 18.30 4.53
C ALA A 75 12.20 17.09 5.43
N SER A 76 11.18 16.30 5.11
CA SER A 76 10.80 15.12 5.90
C SER A 76 11.29 13.85 5.22
N ASP A 77 11.85 12.96 6.02
CA ASP A 77 12.35 11.65 5.62
C ASP A 77 11.36 10.51 5.90
N ILE A 78 10.15 10.79 6.39
CA ILE A 78 9.21 9.75 6.86
C ILE A 78 8.97 8.67 5.80
N ALA A 79 8.74 9.05 4.54
CA ALA A 79 8.48 8.09 3.46
C ALA A 79 9.70 7.21 3.15
N GLU A 80 10.89 7.80 3.10
CA GLU A 80 12.16 7.11 2.91
C GLU A 80 12.50 6.21 4.10
N SER A 81 12.31 6.68 5.33
CA SER A 81 12.56 5.92 6.56
C SER A 81 11.63 4.71 6.66
N ALA A 82 10.33 4.88 6.37
CA ALA A 82 9.38 3.77 6.37
C ALA A 82 9.77 2.67 5.36
N THR A 83 10.09 3.06 4.12
CA THR A 83 10.49 2.09 3.08
C THR A 83 11.84 1.46 3.36
N GLY A 84 12.78 2.22 3.93
CA GLY A 84 14.08 1.72 4.38
C GLY A 84 13.96 0.69 5.50
N ALA A 85 13.13 0.98 6.52
CA ALA A 85 12.84 0.07 7.62
C ALA A 85 12.14 -1.21 7.15
N ALA A 86 11.17 -1.10 6.25
CA ALA A 86 10.49 -2.25 5.65
C ALA A 86 11.47 -3.17 4.90
N GLN A 87 12.39 -2.56 4.13
CA GLN A 87 13.41 -3.31 3.41
C GLN A 87 14.46 -3.93 4.35
N ALA A 88 14.85 -3.23 5.41
CA ALA A 88 15.76 -3.75 6.43
C ALA A 88 15.14 -4.94 7.17
N TYR A 89 13.85 -4.85 7.53
CA TYR A 89 13.13 -5.93 8.20
C TYR A 89 13.05 -7.18 7.31
N LEU A 90 12.66 -7.01 6.03
CA LEU A 90 12.64 -8.11 5.05
C LEU A 90 13.99 -8.79 4.84
N ASN A 91 15.09 -8.05 5.01
CA ASN A 91 16.45 -8.56 4.81
C ASN A 91 17.08 -9.09 6.11
N ASP A 92 16.31 -9.23 7.20
CA ASP A 92 16.78 -9.64 8.52
C ASP A 92 17.89 -8.70 9.07
N GLN A 93 17.81 -7.42 8.74
CA GLN A 93 18.75 -6.37 9.15
C GLN A 93 18.26 -5.56 10.36
N CYS A 94 16.97 -5.66 10.70
CA CYS A 94 16.41 -5.13 11.94
C CYS A 94 15.42 -6.13 12.57
N GLY A 95 15.32 -6.10 13.89
CA GLY A 95 14.40 -6.96 14.64
C GLY A 95 12.96 -6.44 14.64
N PHE A 96 12.02 -7.31 15.03
CA PHE A 96 10.59 -7.02 15.10
C PHE A 96 10.28 -5.78 15.95
N GLU A 97 10.77 -5.74 17.20
CA GLU A 97 10.52 -4.62 18.12
C GLU A 97 11.03 -3.29 17.55
N THR A 98 12.23 -3.30 16.95
CA THR A 98 12.80 -2.11 16.30
C THR A 98 11.96 -1.63 15.13
N ALA A 99 11.42 -2.55 14.32
CA ALA A 99 10.56 -2.20 13.19
C ALA A 99 9.21 -1.62 13.67
N CYS A 100 8.65 -2.16 14.76
CA CYS A 100 7.43 -1.63 15.38
C CYS A 100 7.65 -0.23 15.96
N ASP A 101 8.73 -0.03 16.74
CA ASP A 101 9.05 1.28 17.33
C ASP A 101 9.23 2.34 16.23
N GLU A 102 9.91 1.99 15.14
CA GLU A 102 10.09 2.87 14.00
C GLU A 102 8.73 3.21 13.34
N LEU A 103 7.87 2.21 13.13
CA LEU A 103 6.53 2.44 12.58
C LEU A 103 5.71 3.42 13.45
N ASP A 104 5.73 3.23 14.77
CA ASP A 104 5.01 4.08 15.72
C ASP A 104 5.52 5.53 15.68
N ILE A 105 6.83 5.74 15.62
CA ILE A 105 7.45 7.06 15.49
C ILE A 105 7.00 7.74 14.19
N LEU A 106 7.04 7.01 13.08
CA LEU A 106 6.72 7.54 11.75
C LEU A 106 5.23 7.89 11.62
N LEU A 107 4.34 7.02 12.10
CA LEU A 107 2.89 7.30 12.17
C LEU A 107 2.62 8.51 13.07
N GLY A 108 3.26 8.59 14.23
CA GLY A 108 3.18 9.76 15.10
C GLY A 108 3.62 11.05 14.40
N GLY A 109 4.61 10.98 13.50
CA GLY A 109 5.03 12.11 12.66
C GLY A 109 3.93 12.57 11.68
N LEU A 110 3.24 11.61 11.04
CA LEU A 110 2.13 11.90 10.12
C LEU A 110 0.91 12.46 10.86
N ASP A 111 0.52 11.84 11.97
CA ASP A 111 -0.67 12.23 12.74
C ASP A 111 -0.52 13.62 13.39
N ASN A 112 0.71 14.03 13.66
CA ASN A 112 1.02 15.36 14.19
C ASN A 112 1.20 16.43 13.11
N ALA A 113 1.06 16.10 11.82
CA ALA A 113 1.09 17.08 10.75
C ALA A 113 -0.12 18.03 10.88
N ARG A 114 0.16 19.33 10.95
CA ARG A 114 -0.85 20.39 11.14
C ARG A 114 -0.69 21.48 10.10
N ASP A 115 -1.74 22.30 9.97
CA ASP A 115 -1.76 23.48 9.11
C ASP A 115 -1.42 23.17 7.64
N LEU A 116 -1.78 21.97 7.18
CA LEU A 116 -1.56 21.52 5.81
C LEU A 116 -2.54 22.22 4.86
N ASP A 117 -2.04 22.66 3.72
CA ASP A 117 -2.90 22.99 2.60
C ASP A 117 -3.47 21.72 1.94
N GLU A 118 -4.41 21.91 1.01
CA GLU A 118 -5.10 20.81 0.34
C GLU A 118 -4.14 19.87 -0.43
N GLN A 119 -3.07 20.41 -1.02
CA GLN A 119 -2.11 19.61 -1.77
C GLN A 119 -1.22 18.80 -0.82
N GLN A 120 -0.82 19.41 0.29
CA GLN A 120 -0.08 18.75 1.36
C GLN A 120 -0.92 17.66 2.03
N SER A 121 -2.21 17.88 2.29
CA SER A 121 -3.10 16.84 2.83
C SER A 121 -3.20 15.63 1.89
N ARG A 122 -3.23 15.85 0.58
CA ARG A 122 -3.23 14.75 -0.42
C ARG A 122 -1.88 14.03 -0.46
N ALA A 123 -0.78 14.79 -0.38
CA ALA A 123 0.56 14.21 -0.33
C ALA A 123 0.81 13.42 0.96
N LEU A 124 0.13 13.76 2.06
CA LEU A 124 0.21 13.03 3.33
C LEU A 124 -0.20 11.55 3.16
N MET A 125 -1.14 11.26 2.25
CA MET A 125 -1.53 9.89 1.89
C MET A 125 -0.36 9.07 1.34
N ALA A 126 0.60 9.69 0.66
CA ALA A 126 1.81 8.98 0.23
C ALA A 126 2.67 8.55 1.44
N GLY A 127 2.71 9.36 2.50
CA GLY A 127 3.37 9.01 3.76
C GLY A 127 2.70 7.81 4.44
N TYR A 128 1.37 7.84 4.58
CA TYR A 128 0.61 6.71 5.12
C TYR A 128 0.78 5.43 4.29
N ALA A 129 0.84 5.53 2.96
CA ALA A 129 1.16 4.38 2.11
C ALA A 129 2.54 3.78 2.41
N CYS A 130 3.54 4.63 2.70
CA CYS A 130 4.89 4.18 3.05
C CYS A 130 4.95 3.51 4.43
N CYS A 131 4.29 4.09 5.44
CA CYS A 131 4.13 3.44 6.74
C CYS A 131 3.33 2.12 6.62
N GLY A 132 2.32 2.08 5.75
CA GLY A 132 1.58 0.88 5.42
C GLY A 132 2.46 -0.23 4.85
N ALA A 133 3.47 0.09 4.02
CA ALA A 133 4.42 -0.91 3.53
C ALA A 133 5.29 -1.50 4.65
N LEU A 134 5.70 -0.69 5.63
CA LEU A 134 6.37 -1.18 6.84
C LEU A 134 5.44 -2.07 7.67
N PHE A 135 4.17 -1.70 7.81
CA PHE A 135 3.18 -2.55 8.44
C PHE A 135 3.04 -3.90 7.73
N ILE A 136 2.95 -3.93 6.39
CA ILE A 136 2.93 -5.20 5.62
C ILE A 136 4.19 -6.02 5.86
N ALA A 137 5.36 -5.38 5.95
CA ALA A 137 6.61 -6.07 6.24
C ALA A 137 6.53 -6.79 7.60
N ILE A 138 5.97 -6.14 8.62
CA ILE A 138 5.87 -6.64 10.00
C ILE A 138 4.75 -7.67 10.16
N SER A 139 3.54 -7.33 9.71
CA SER A 139 2.28 -8.00 10.08
C SER A 139 1.55 -8.66 8.90
N ASP A 140 2.04 -8.50 7.67
CA ASP A 140 1.35 -8.90 6.42
C ASP A 140 0.01 -8.17 6.20
N ALA A 141 -0.66 -8.48 5.08
CA ALA A 141 -1.97 -7.93 4.74
C ALA A 141 -3.09 -8.57 5.56
N ASP A 142 -4.01 -7.75 6.08
CA ASP A 142 -5.22 -8.25 6.70
C ASP A 142 -6.24 -8.71 5.65
N CYS A 143 -6.32 -10.03 5.48
CA CYS A 143 -7.26 -10.69 4.57
C CYS A 143 -8.44 -11.36 5.29
N ASP A 144 -8.43 -11.38 6.62
CA ASP A 144 -9.43 -12.10 7.43
C ASP A 144 -10.51 -11.15 7.99
N ALA A 145 -10.23 -9.84 8.05
CA ALA A 145 -11.24 -8.84 8.38
C ALA A 145 -12.45 -8.90 7.42
N PRO A 146 -13.66 -8.53 7.88
CA PRO A 146 -14.85 -8.47 7.04
C PRO A 146 -14.60 -7.68 5.75
N ASP A 147 -15.34 -8.03 4.69
CA ASP A 147 -15.32 -7.29 3.43
C ASP A 147 -16.02 -5.94 3.60
N GLU A 148 -15.31 -5.00 4.21
CA GLU A 148 -15.69 -3.59 4.22
C GLU A 148 -15.32 -2.97 2.87
N LEU A 149 -16.14 -2.02 2.42
CA LEU A 149 -15.82 -1.17 1.28
C LEU A 149 -14.87 -0.05 1.75
N ASP A 150 -14.18 0.61 0.82
CA ASP A 150 -13.21 1.69 1.08
C ASP A 150 -13.84 3.01 1.58
N GLU A 151 -14.92 2.92 2.37
CA GLU A 151 -15.72 4.04 2.83
C GLU A 151 -15.07 4.78 4.00
N ASP A 152 -14.37 4.05 4.88
CA ASP A 152 -13.71 4.60 6.06
C ASP A 152 -12.18 4.63 5.90
N LEU A 153 -11.57 5.79 6.18
CA LEU A 153 -10.11 5.99 6.12
C LEU A 153 -9.35 5.01 7.01
N ASP A 154 -9.92 4.69 8.18
CA ASP A 154 -9.34 3.76 9.14
C ASP A 154 -9.22 2.33 8.59
N CYS A 155 -9.95 2.03 7.52
CA CYS A 155 -9.96 0.72 6.85
C CYS A 155 -9.07 0.67 5.60
N TRP A 156 -8.38 1.77 5.26
CA TRP A 156 -7.57 1.83 4.06
C TRP A 156 -6.22 1.13 4.24
N ASP A 157 -5.87 0.31 3.24
CA ASP A 157 -4.53 -0.26 3.13
C ASP A 157 -3.58 0.67 2.36
N TYR A 158 -2.29 0.30 2.36
CA TYR A 158 -1.21 1.05 1.71
C TYR A 158 -1.50 1.40 0.24
N SER A 159 -2.16 0.50 -0.50
CA SER A 159 -2.42 0.69 -1.93
C SER A 159 -3.55 1.69 -2.16
N MET A 160 -4.55 1.75 -1.27
CA MET A 160 -5.62 2.73 -1.34
C MET A 160 -5.10 4.14 -1.02
N TYR A 161 -4.25 4.27 0.01
CA TYR A 161 -3.54 5.52 0.32
C TYR A 161 -2.69 6.01 -0.87
N ALA A 162 -1.92 5.11 -1.49
CA ALA A 162 -1.11 5.45 -2.65
C ALA A 162 -1.96 5.83 -3.87
N ALA A 163 -3.06 5.13 -4.12
CA ALA A 163 -3.97 5.44 -5.20
C ALA A 163 -4.62 6.82 -5.03
N ALA A 164 -5.02 7.14 -3.80
CA ALA A 164 -5.57 8.45 -3.45
C ALA A 164 -4.52 9.56 -3.65
N ALA A 165 -3.29 9.35 -3.20
CA ALA A 165 -2.18 10.29 -3.42
C ALA A 165 -1.94 10.52 -4.93
N TYR A 166 -1.90 9.43 -5.71
CA TYR A 166 -1.64 9.48 -7.14
C TYR A 166 -2.76 10.15 -7.93
N ALA A 167 -4.02 9.86 -7.60
CA ALA A 167 -5.19 10.43 -8.28
C ALA A 167 -5.55 11.84 -7.80
N GLY A 168 -4.79 12.39 -6.84
CA GLY A 168 -5.02 13.71 -6.26
C GLY A 168 -6.27 13.77 -5.37
N GLY A 169 -6.76 12.64 -4.88
CA GLY A 169 -7.96 12.55 -4.05
C GLY A 169 -8.51 11.13 -3.99
N PHE A 170 -9.47 10.94 -3.09
CA PHE A 170 -10.09 9.65 -2.82
C PHE A 170 -11.56 9.59 -3.28
N PRO A 171 -12.20 8.41 -3.30
CA PRO A 171 -13.62 8.28 -3.59
C PRO A 171 -14.49 9.26 -2.79
N GLY A 172 -15.39 9.97 -3.46
CA GLY A 172 -16.27 10.95 -2.79
C GLY A 172 -15.62 12.31 -2.45
N SER A 173 -14.30 12.47 -2.57
CA SER A 173 -13.62 13.75 -2.28
C SER A 173 -13.94 14.91 -3.25
N GLY A 174 -14.56 14.62 -4.40
CA GLY A 174 -14.93 15.63 -5.41
C GLY A 174 -13.78 16.20 -6.24
N VAL A 175 -12.51 15.96 -5.87
CA VAL A 175 -11.32 16.52 -6.56
C VAL A 175 -10.38 15.45 -7.14
N ARG A 176 -10.86 14.21 -7.22
CA ARG A 176 -10.11 13.06 -7.75
C ARG A 176 -10.14 12.99 -9.28
N GLU A 177 -8.97 12.73 -9.87
CA GLU A 177 -8.82 12.44 -11.29
C GLU A 177 -9.08 10.95 -11.59
N SER A 178 -10.31 10.61 -12.02
CA SER A 178 -10.72 9.22 -12.31
C SER A 178 -9.80 8.48 -13.29
N ALA A 179 -9.25 9.18 -14.30
CA ALA A 179 -8.30 8.58 -15.24
C ALA A 179 -6.98 8.17 -14.56
N ARG A 180 -6.46 8.98 -13.62
CA ARG A 180 -5.24 8.68 -12.87
C ARG A 180 -5.44 7.57 -11.86
N MET A 181 -6.63 7.48 -11.27
CA MET A 181 -7.02 6.37 -10.41
C MET A 181 -6.95 5.04 -11.19
N LYS A 182 -7.56 5.00 -12.38
CA LYS A 182 -7.47 3.84 -13.27
C LYS A 182 -6.03 3.50 -13.64
N GLU A 183 -5.26 4.51 -14.03
CA GLU A 183 -3.84 4.35 -14.39
C GLU A 183 -3.03 3.74 -13.24
N PHE A 184 -3.24 4.22 -12.02
CA PHE A 184 -2.58 3.68 -10.83
C PHE A 184 -2.91 2.20 -10.63
N TRP A 185 -4.20 1.84 -10.65
CA TRP A 185 -4.59 0.45 -10.41
C TRP A 185 -4.14 -0.49 -11.52
N PHE A 186 -4.15 -0.03 -12.77
CA PHE A 186 -3.64 -0.83 -13.89
C PHE A 186 -2.15 -1.08 -13.73
N TRP A 187 -1.37 -0.05 -13.38
CA TRP A 187 0.05 -0.22 -13.06
C TRP A 187 0.25 -1.17 -11.88
N TYR A 188 -0.54 -1.05 -10.81
CA TYR A 188 -0.42 -1.86 -9.60
C TYR A 188 -0.65 -3.36 -9.90
N LEU A 189 -1.61 -3.67 -10.77
CA LEU A 189 -1.86 -5.03 -11.25
C LEU A 189 -0.71 -5.58 -12.09
N GLU A 190 -0.15 -4.78 -13.01
CA GLU A 190 1.04 -5.19 -13.78
C GLU A 190 2.25 -5.45 -12.89
N GLU A 191 2.45 -4.61 -11.88
CA GLU A 191 3.53 -4.74 -10.91
C GLU A 191 3.37 -6.02 -10.09
N ALA A 192 2.14 -6.32 -9.64
CA ALA A 192 1.84 -7.56 -8.92
C ALA A 192 2.15 -8.80 -9.77
N LEU A 193 1.78 -8.78 -11.06
CA LEU A 193 2.09 -9.85 -12.01
C LEU A 193 3.60 -10.00 -12.24
N ALA A 194 4.32 -8.89 -12.40
CA ALA A 194 5.77 -8.90 -12.56
C ALA A 194 6.46 -9.52 -11.34
N ILE A 195 6.04 -9.16 -10.12
CA ILE A 195 6.56 -9.71 -8.86
C ILE A 195 6.26 -11.21 -8.74
N ALA A 196 5.07 -11.66 -9.15
CA ALA A 196 4.71 -13.07 -9.10
C ALA A 196 5.56 -13.96 -10.02
N ARG A 197 6.06 -13.39 -11.12
CA ARG A 197 6.93 -14.05 -12.09
C ARG A 197 8.39 -14.14 -11.63
N ILE A 198 8.77 -13.45 -10.54
CA ILE A 198 10.11 -13.59 -9.95
C ILE A 198 10.25 -15.02 -9.39
N PRO A 199 11.25 -15.80 -9.83
CA PRO A 199 11.51 -17.14 -9.31
C PRO A 199 11.77 -17.10 -7.80
N VAL A 200 11.26 -18.12 -7.10
CA VAL A 200 11.49 -18.35 -5.66
C VAL A 200 12.62 -19.35 -5.49
#